data_AF-A0A450U6J1-F1
#
_entry.id   AF-A0A450U6J1-F1
#
_cell.length_a   1.000
_cell.length_b   1.000
_cell.length_c   1.000
_cell.angle_alpha   90.00
_cell.angle_beta   90.00
_cell.angle_gamma   90.00
#
_symmetry.space_group_name_H-M   'P 1'
#
loop_
_entity.id
_entity.type
_entity.pdbx_description
1 polymer ?
#
loop_
_entity_poly.entity_id
_entity_poly.type
_entity_poly.pdbx_seq_one_letter_code
_entity_poly.pdbx_strand_id
1 'polypeptide(L)'
;MTTDITPNRFIPRWLPDLFLPRRLDPRQSGPGGNRFATFISYKHVSSTGFAMRLERALKGYAKPLLARPRRIFRDEKHIAPGIDLPRLIEEALEDSEFLLLLASPESARSPWVQDELDLWCRVLKRQERLVVILLDGDIEVDSESKQIDWSGTDALPTFMAEHLATVPLYLDLRKLARLEDIGLNDPDFKRAINGIVARFRGIDPNEMLGEENRQYRRNLRLRNGAIAALVMLTMLSGGFWFLADSARREAEGQRQVAEEQKQVADSAKNEALEKTREAERSLANNYWASGISAEEKNNPVAAAHFFARATQKYSDKTAIKTGRLKLRTVQTHSAITLDALLDIGDAQIIEVSADGSRILTWSKQTWTPIPNQPGWEQCEFEHECSGWGKPREFVAVRVEKEQKPSEQQELFQTTVWGDDSYICTETSTSPTFRDTSIPTSFG
;
A
#
# COMPACT_ATOMS: atom_id res chain seq x y z
N MET A 1 -55.15 -6.43 47.90
CA MET A 1 -55.98 -6.86 46.75
C MET A 1 -55.03 -7.16 45.61
N THR A 2 -54.58 -8.41 45.53
CA THR A 2 -53.71 -8.95 44.48
C THR A 2 -54.59 -9.80 43.57
N THR A 3 -54.73 -9.43 42.31
CA THR A 3 -55.39 -10.26 41.30
C THR A 3 -54.33 -10.93 40.45
N ASP A 4 -54.06 -12.19 40.77
CA ASP A 4 -53.37 -13.14 39.90
C ASP A 4 -54.16 -13.32 38.61
N ILE A 5 -53.56 -12.95 37.48
CA ILE A 5 -54.06 -13.29 36.15
C ILE A 5 -53.07 -14.30 35.56
N THR A 6 -53.33 -15.58 35.80
CA THR A 6 -52.72 -16.68 35.06
C THR A 6 -53.19 -16.65 33.61
N PRO A 7 -52.31 -16.54 32.60
CA PRO A 7 -52.70 -16.73 31.22
C PRO A 7 -53.00 -18.21 30.98
N ASN A 8 -54.26 -18.47 30.63
CA ASN A 8 -54.83 -19.77 30.33
C ASN A 8 -54.07 -20.41 29.16
N ARG A 9 -53.24 -21.43 29.43
CA ARG A 9 -52.61 -22.30 28.42
C ARG A 9 -53.68 -23.18 27.78
N PHE A 10 -54.42 -22.66 26.81
CA PHE A 10 -55.23 -23.50 25.92
C PHE A 10 -54.35 -24.03 24.79
N ILE A 11 -53.78 -25.21 25.01
CA ILE A 11 -53.24 -26.05 23.93
C ILE A 11 -54.43 -26.87 23.41
N PRO A 12 -54.80 -26.80 22.12
CA PRO A 12 -55.81 -27.69 21.57
C PRO A 12 -55.37 -29.16 21.74
N ARG A 13 -56.25 -29.97 22.35
CA ARG A 13 -55.98 -31.35 22.80
C ARG A 13 -55.73 -32.37 21.68
N TRP A 14 -55.76 -31.97 20.41
CA TRP A 14 -55.66 -32.86 19.24
C TRP A 14 -54.26 -32.95 18.61
N LEU A 15 -53.27 -32.21 19.15
CA LEU A 15 -51.93 -32.10 18.55
C LEU A 15 -50.88 -33.21 18.82
N PRO A 16 -51.01 -34.23 19.70
CA PRO A 16 -49.87 -35.13 19.93
C PRO A 16 -49.72 -36.30 18.94
N ASP A 17 -50.81 -36.87 18.43
CA ASP A 17 -50.76 -38.25 17.88
C ASP A 17 -50.67 -38.36 16.35
N LEU A 18 -50.68 -37.25 15.61
CA LEU A 18 -50.62 -37.23 14.14
C LEU A 18 -49.20 -37.03 13.57
N PHE A 19 -48.17 -36.94 14.43
CA PHE A 19 -46.83 -36.46 14.06
C PHE A 19 -45.78 -37.52 13.71
N LEU A 20 -46.18 -38.75 13.39
CA LEU A 20 -45.24 -39.73 12.84
C LEU A 20 -45.56 -40.04 11.38
N PRO A 21 -45.10 -39.24 10.40
CA PRO A 21 -44.89 -39.81 9.08
C PRO A 21 -43.83 -40.90 9.19
N ARG A 22 -44.10 -42.03 8.54
CA ARG A 22 -43.11 -43.04 8.12
C ARG A 22 -41.82 -42.30 7.75
N ARG A 23 -40.68 -42.60 8.41
CA ARG A 23 -39.38 -41.93 8.21
C ARG A 23 -39.21 -41.56 6.74
N LEU A 24 -39.32 -40.28 6.42
CA LEU A 24 -38.99 -39.74 5.11
C LEU A 24 -37.50 -40.00 4.92
N ASP A 25 -37.17 -40.81 3.93
CA ASP A 25 -35.80 -41.25 3.67
C ASP A 25 -34.95 -40.00 3.34
N PRO A 26 -33.99 -39.58 4.19
CA PRO A 26 -33.25 -38.33 4.02
C PRO A 26 -32.32 -38.35 2.79
N ARG A 27 -32.23 -39.50 2.09
CA ARG A 27 -31.28 -39.76 1.01
C ARG A 27 -31.67 -39.17 -0.35
N GLN A 28 -32.79 -38.46 -0.48
CA GLN A 28 -33.19 -37.85 -1.76
C GLN A 28 -33.00 -36.33 -1.87
N SER A 29 -32.53 -35.65 -0.82
CA SER A 29 -32.23 -34.22 -0.84
C SER A 29 -30.72 -33.97 -0.81
N GLY A 30 -30.04 -34.35 -1.90
CA GLY A 30 -28.68 -33.90 -2.18
C GLY A 30 -28.64 -32.37 -2.38
N PRO A 31 -27.55 -31.68 -1.99
CA PRO A 31 -27.47 -30.21 -1.97
C PRO A 31 -27.28 -29.56 -3.35
N GLY A 32 -27.87 -30.12 -4.42
CA GLY A 32 -27.69 -29.65 -5.81
C GLY A 32 -28.82 -29.96 -6.79
N GLY A 33 -30.01 -30.37 -6.34
CA GLY A 33 -31.13 -30.68 -7.23
C GLY A 33 -31.94 -29.43 -7.63
N ASN A 34 -32.32 -29.32 -8.90
CA ASN A 34 -33.22 -28.31 -9.47
C ASN A 34 -34.67 -28.40 -8.96
N ARG A 35 -34.90 -28.99 -7.77
CA ARG A 35 -36.22 -29.28 -7.20
C ARG A 35 -36.74 -28.16 -6.31
N PHE A 36 -38.06 -28.00 -6.29
CA PHE A 36 -38.74 -27.03 -5.44
C PHE A 36 -39.08 -27.69 -4.10
N ALA A 37 -38.87 -26.96 -3.00
CA ALA A 37 -39.28 -27.41 -1.68
C ALA A 37 -40.81 -27.49 -1.60
N THR A 38 -41.51 -26.56 -2.26
CA THR A 38 -42.96 -26.58 -2.34
C THR A 38 -43.47 -25.84 -3.58
N PHE A 39 -44.61 -26.31 -4.08
CA PHE A 39 -45.49 -25.58 -4.98
C PHE A 39 -46.60 -24.91 -4.17
N ILE A 40 -46.99 -23.67 -4.49
CA ILE A 40 -48.14 -23.00 -3.88
C ILE A 40 -49.26 -22.90 -4.93
N SER A 41 -50.33 -23.66 -4.73
CA SER A 41 -51.55 -23.64 -5.53
C SER A 41 -52.58 -22.71 -4.91
N TYR A 42 -53.11 -21.77 -5.69
CA TYR A 42 -54.05 -20.76 -5.23
C TYR A 42 -54.83 -20.10 -6.36
N LYS A 43 -56.01 -19.58 -6.05
CA LYS A 43 -56.73 -18.71 -6.99
C LYS A 43 -56.09 -17.32 -7.08
N HIS A 44 -55.70 -16.95 -8.30
CA HIS A 44 -55.28 -15.58 -8.63
C HIS A 44 -56.38 -14.56 -8.29
N VAL A 45 -55.97 -13.37 -7.83
CA VAL A 45 -56.81 -12.23 -7.38
C VAL A 45 -57.14 -12.26 -5.88
N SER A 46 -57.82 -13.29 -5.38
CA SER A 46 -58.22 -13.30 -3.96
C SER A 46 -57.09 -13.64 -3.00
N SER A 47 -56.15 -14.51 -3.41
CA SER A 47 -55.13 -15.06 -2.51
C SER A 47 -53.69 -14.60 -2.82
N THR A 48 -53.48 -13.76 -3.84
CA THR A 48 -52.14 -13.36 -4.31
C THR A 48 -51.31 -12.66 -3.22
N GLY A 49 -51.90 -11.72 -2.49
CA GLY A 49 -51.21 -11.00 -1.41
C GLY A 49 -50.77 -11.94 -0.28
N PHE A 50 -51.65 -12.89 0.09
CA PHE A 50 -51.33 -13.90 1.10
C PHE A 50 -50.25 -14.85 0.63
N ALA A 51 -50.33 -15.35 -0.61
CA ALA A 51 -49.34 -16.26 -1.20
C ALA A 51 -47.93 -15.65 -1.21
N MET A 52 -47.80 -14.37 -1.57
CA MET A 52 -46.52 -13.65 -1.56
C MET A 52 -45.93 -13.52 -0.14
N ARG A 53 -46.77 -13.21 0.85
CA ARG A 53 -46.35 -13.10 2.26
C ARG A 53 -45.93 -14.45 2.83
N LEU A 54 -46.71 -15.49 2.53
CA LEU A 54 -46.40 -16.88 2.88
C LEU A 54 -45.06 -17.32 2.28
N GLU A 55 -44.85 -17.09 0.99
CA GLU A 55 -43.59 -17.41 0.30
C GLU A 55 -42.40 -16.70 0.95
N ARG A 56 -42.50 -15.39 1.20
CA ARG A 56 -41.44 -14.61 1.85
C ARG A 56 -41.15 -15.14 3.25
N ALA A 57 -42.17 -15.48 4.03
CA ALA A 57 -42.02 -16.03 5.37
C ALA A 57 -41.33 -17.39 5.35
N LEU A 58 -41.75 -18.31 4.47
CA LEU A 58 -41.14 -19.64 4.32
C LEU A 58 -39.67 -19.56 3.86
N LYS A 59 -39.31 -18.60 3.01
CA LYS A 59 -37.92 -18.37 2.58
C LYS A 59 -37.03 -17.84 3.70
N GLY A 60 -37.58 -17.04 4.62
CA GLY A 60 -36.84 -16.39 5.71
C GLY A 60 -36.80 -17.16 7.02
N TYR A 61 -37.76 -18.04 7.27
CA TYR A 61 -37.92 -18.69 8.57
C TYR A 61 -36.78 -19.66 8.90
N ALA A 62 -36.17 -19.47 10.09
CA ALA A 62 -35.05 -20.26 10.59
C ALA A 62 -33.92 -20.50 9.55
N LYS A 63 -33.64 -19.47 8.72
CA LYS A 63 -32.61 -19.51 7.69
C LYS A 63 -31.24 -19.12 8.27
N PRO A 64 -30.18 -19.93 8.08
CA PRO A 64 -28.82 -19.47 8.33
C PRO A 64 -28.48 -18.25 7.47
N LEU A 65 -27.70 -17.31 8.01
CA LEU A 65 -27.42 -16.01 7.38
C LEU A 65 -26.96 -16.13 5.90
N LEU A 66 -26.04 -17.06 5.63
CA LEU A 66 -25.42 -17.25 4.31
C LEU A 66 -26.06 -18.38 3.48
N ALA A 67 -27.09 -19.07 4.00
CA ALA A 67 -27.73 -20.14 3.25
C ALA A 67 -28.63 -19.58 2.15
N ARG A 68 -28.71 -20.28 1.01
CA ARG A 68 -29.70 -19.96 -0.02
C ARG A 68 -31.12 -20.23 0.51
N PRO A 69 -32.10 -19.37 0.19
CA PRO A 69 -33.48 -19.63 0.56
C PRO A 69 -33.99 -20.87 -0.17
N ARG A 70 -35.01 -21.52 0.40
CA ARG A 70 -35.70 -22.64 -0.25
C ARG A 70 -36.29 -22.17 -1.59
N ARG A 71 -36.18 -23.02 -2.61
CA ARG A 71 -36.87 -22.80 -3.89
C ARG A 71 -38.33 -23.10 -3.67
N ILE A 72 -39.18 -22.08 -3.85
CA ILE A 72 -40.63 -22.19 -3.76
C ILE A 72 -41.15 -21.79 -5.12
N PHE A 73 -41.97 -22.66 -5.72
CA PHE A 73 -42.67 -22.31 -6.94
C PHE A 73 -44.03 -21.71 -6.54
N ARG A 74 -44.29 -20.52 -7.05
CA ARG A 74 -45.58 -19.86 -6.94
C ARG A 74 -45.95 -19.47 -8.36
N ASP A 75 -47.17 -19.79 -8.77
CA ASP A 75 -47.67 -19.36 -10.06
C ASP A 75 -47.65 -17.82 -10.12
N GLU A 76 -46.77 -17.27 -10.96
CA GLU A 76 -46.53 -15.83 -11.14
C GLU A 76 -46.84 -15.42 -12.58
N LYS A 77 -47.53 -14.29 -12.74
CA LYS A 77 -48.01 -13.69 -14.00
C LYS A 77 -46.94 -13.26 -15.03
N HIS A 78 -45.70 -13.73 -14.97
CA HIS A 78 -44.66 -13.32 -15.93
C HIS A 78 -44.53 -14.34 -17.06
N ILE A 79 -45.48 -14.26 -17.98
CA ILE A 79 -45.43 -14.90 -19.29
C ILE A 79 -44.30 -14.24 -20.07
N ALA A 80 -43.15 -14.90 -20.19
CA ALA A 80 -42.28 -14.62 -21.31
C ALA A 80 -42.96 -15.18 -22.58
N PRO A 81 -43.09 -14.39 -23.67
CA PRO A 81 -43.64 -14.90 -24.92
C PRO A 81 -42.86 -16.15 -25.39
N GLY A 82 -43.55 -17.27 -25.62
CA GLY A 82 -42.95 -18.51 -26.13
C GLY A 82 -42.76 -19.65 -25.12
N ILE A 83 -43.26 -19.53 -23.88
CA ILE A 83 -43.25 -20.63 -22.89
C ILE A 83 -44.61 -21.33 -22.85
N ASP A 84 -44.61 -22.66 -22.95
CA ASP A 84 -45.78 -23.52 -22.73
C ASP A 84 -46.09 -23.59 -21.24
N LEU A 85 -46.99 -22.71 -20.78
CA LEU A 85 -47.28 -22.49 -19.36
C LEU A 85 -47.85 -23.74 -18.65
N PRO A 86 -48.82 -24.49 -19.24
CA PRO A 86 -49.29 -25.75 -18.66
C PRO A 86 -48.15 -26.73 -18.39
N ARG A 87 -47.26 -26.92 -19.37
CA ARG A 87 -46.11 -27.82 -19.23
C ARG A 87 -45.14 -27.37 -18.13
N LEU A 88 -44.88 -26.06 -18.03
CA LEU A 88 -44.03 -25.53 -16.95
C LEU A 88 -44.64 -25.79 -15.56
N ILE A 89 -45.96 -25.67 -15.43
CA ILE A 89 -46.68 -25.92 -14.17
C ILE A 89 -46.63 -27.41 -13.83
N GLU A 90 -46.87 -28.29 -14.80
CA GLU A 90 -46.73 -29.75 -14.62
C GLU A 90 -45.31 -30.13 -14.18
N GLU A 91 -44.28 -29.65 -14.89
CA GLU A 91 -42.87 -29.87 -14.54
C GLU A 91 -42.55 -29.33 -13.13
N ALA A 92 -43.06 -28.14 -12.79
CA ALA A 92 -42.87 -27.56 -11.46
C ALA A 92 -43.57 -28.36 -10.35
N LEU A 93 -44.74 -28.93 -10.62
CA LEU A 93 -45.44 -29.84 -9.70
C LEU A 93 -44.66 -31.14 -9.52
N GLU A 94 -44.17 -31.75 -10.60
CA GLU A 94 -43.35 -32.97 -10.54
C GLU A 94 -42.08 -32.77 -9.69
N ASP A 95 -41.42 -31.62 -9.88
CA ASP A 95 -40.19 -31.22 -9.19
C ASP A 95 -40.42 -30.70 -7.76
N SER A 96 -41.67 -30.52 -7.34
CA SER A 96 -42.02 -30.06 -6.00
C SER A 96 -42.13 -31.20 -4.99
N GLU A 97 -41.51 -31.03 -3.83
CA GLU A 97 -41.57 -32.01 -2.75
C GLU A 97 -42.92 -32.00 -2.03
N PHE A 98 -43.48 -30.81 -1.79
CA PHE A 98 -44.76 -30.57 -1.14
C PHE A 98 -45.68 -29.71 -2.02
N LEU A 99 -46.99 -29.85 -1.81
CA LEU A 99 -48.00 -28.97 -2.39
C LEU A 99 -48.71 -28.22 -1.26
N LEU A 100 -48.68 -26.89 -1.32
CA LEU A 100 -49.39 -25.99 -0.42
C LEU A 100 -50.62 -25.47 -1.15
N LEU A 101 -51.81 -25.87 -0.70
CA LEU A 101 -53.08 -25.39 -1.23
C LEU A 101 -53.58 -24.23 -0.37
N LEU A 102 -53.78 -23.05 -0.98
CA LEU A 102 -54.52 -21.96 -0.37
C LEU A 102 -56.01 -22.17 -0.61
N ALA A 103 -56.64 -22.87 0.32
CA ALA A 103 -58.03 -23.32 0.24
C ALA A 103 -59.00 -22.15 0.51
N SER A 104 -59.95 -22.02 -0.41
CA SER A 104 -61.08 -21.11 -0.36
C SER A 104 -62.17 -21.62 -1.31
N PRO A 105 -63.42 -21.17 -1.18
CA PRO A 105 -64.49 -21.55 -2.11
C PRO A 105 -64.22 -21.15 -3.56
N GLU A 106 -63.41 -20.11 -3.77
CA GLU A 106 -62.96 -19.70 -5.10
C GLU A 106 -61.86 -20.61 -5.66
N SER A 107 -60.89 -21.00 -4.83
CA SER A 107 -59.86 -21.97 -5.21
C SER A 107 -60.47 -23.33 -5.53
N ALA A 108 -61.43 -23.80 -4.72
CA ALA A 108 -62.12 -25.08 -4.92
C ALA A 108 -62.87 -25.16 -6.26
N ARG A 109 -63.42 -24.04 -6.74
CA ARG A 109 -64.15 -23.95 -8.03
C ARG A 109 -63.26 -23.66 -9.22
N SER A 110 -61.96 -23.40 -9.02
CA SER A 110 -61.05 -23.02 -10.10
C SER A 110 -60.59 -24.25 -10.88
N PRO A 111 -60.87 -24.36 -12.20
CA PRO A 111 -60.44 -25.51 -13.00
C PRO A 111 -58.94 -25.79 -12.90
N TRP A 112 -58.13 -24.73 -12.99
CA TRP A 112 -56.67 -24.82 -12.83
C TRP A 112 -56.24 -25.47 -11.50
N VAL A 113 -56.86 -25.10 -10.38
CA VAL A 113 -56.52 -25.67 -9.07
C VAL A 113 -56.97 -27.12 -9.00
N GLN A 114 -58.11 -27.46 -9.62
CA GLN A 114 -58.58 -28.84 -9.73
C GLN A 114 -57.63 -29.70 -10.54
N ASP A 115 -57.13 -29.21 -11.68
CA ASP A 115 -56.18 -29.92 -12.54
C ASP A 115 -54.85 -30.17 -11.79
N GLU A 116 -54.33 -29.16 -11.09
CA GLU A 116 -53.12 -29.30 -10.26
C GLU A 116 -53.32 -30.34 -9.13
N LEU A 117 -54.47 -30.31 -8.47
CA LEU A 117 -54.82 -31.26 -7.40
C LEU A 117 -55.05 -32.67 -7.93
N ASP A 118 -55.64 -32.82 -9.12
CA ASP A 118 -55.81 -34.11 -9.79
C ASP A 118 -54.45 -34.70 -10.15
N LEU A 119 -53.57 -33.92 -10.78
CA LEU A 119 -52.20 -34.33 -11.07
C LEU A 119 -51.49 -34.78 -9.78
N TRP A 120 -51.60 -34.01 -8.70
CA TRP A 120 -50.93 -34.33 -7.43
C TRP A 120 -51.46 -35.59 -6.76
N CYS A 121 -52.79 -35.76 -6.70
CA CYS A 121 -53.43 -36.85 -5.97
C CYS A 121 -53.54 -38.14 -6.80
N ARG A 122 -53.96 -38.03 -8.07
CA ARG A 122 -54.25 -39.17 -8.93
C ARG A 122 -53.00 -39.66 -9.65
N VAL A 123 -52.23 -38.75 -10.27
CA VAL A 123 -51.07 -39.11 -11.09
C VAL A 123 -49.82 -39.31 -10.23
N LEU A 124 -49.47 -38.31 -9.41
CA LEU A 124 -48.27 -38.36 -8.56
C LEU A 124 -48.47 -39.18 -7.28
N LYS A 125 -49.71 -39.38 -6.83
CA LYS A 125 -50.07 -40.13 -5.61
C LYS A 125 -49.35 -39.59 -4.36
N ARG A 126 -49.27 -38.26 -4.24
CA ARG A 126 -48.54 -37.55 -3.16
C ARG A 126 -49.47 -36.87 -2.16
N GLN A 127 -50.68 -37.39 -1.94
CA GLN A 127 -51.68 -36.80 -1.04
C GLN A 127 -51.16 -36.56 0.40
N GLU A 128 -50.23 -37.39 0.91
CA GLU A 128 -49.61 -37.22 2.24
C GLU A 128 -48.68 -36.00 2.35
N ARG A 129 -48.31 -35.41 1.21
CA ARG A 129 -47.44 -34.21 1.09
C ARG A 129 -48.23 -32.96 0.70
N LEU A 130 -49.55 -33.06 0.69
CA LEU A 130 -50.45 -31.92 0.58
C LEU A 130 -50.59 -31.25 1.95
N VAL A 131 -50.42 -29.93 1.98
CA VAL A 131 -50.70 -29.09 3.15
C VAL A 131 -51.80 -28.11 2.76
N VAL A 132 -52.92 -28.16 3.49
CA VAL A 132 -54.08 -27.32 3.22
C VAL A 132 -54.02 -26.08 4.13
N ILE A 133 -54.13 -24.90 3.55
CA ILE A 133 -54.15 -23.63 4.28
C ILE A 133 -55.48 -22.96 4.00
N LEU A 134 -56.38 -22.97 4.98
CA LEU A 134 -57.72 -22.42 4.85
C LEU A 134 -57.66 -20.89 5.01
N LEU A 135 -58.02 -20.18 3.95
CA LEU A 135 -58.06 -18.72 3.91
C LEU A 135 -59.49 -18.17 3.97
N ASP A 136 -60.45 -18.90 3.42
CA ASP A 136 -61.88 -18.56 3.45
C ASP A 136 -62.73 -19.83 3.30
N GLY A 137 -64.04 -19.75 3.59
CA GLY A 137 -64.94 -20.91 3.61
C GLY A 137 -64.76 -21.81 4.83
N ASP A 138 -65.28 -23.02 4.73
CA ASP A 138 -65.34 -24.01 5.79
C ASP A 138 -64.91 -25.41 5.31
N ILE A 139 -64.24 -26.13 6.21
CA ILE A 139 -63.92 -27.56 6.07
C ILE A 139 -64.53 -28.21 7.29
N GLU A 140 -65.64 -28.91 7.09
CA GLU A 140 -66.31 -29.65 8.15
C GLU A 140 -65.60 -30.98 8.39
N VAL A 141 -65.26 -31.23 9.64
CA VAL A 141 -64.56 -32.44 10.07
C VAL A 141 -65.36 -33.04 11.20
N ASP A 142 -65.74 -34.31 11.05
CA ASP A 142 -66.41 -35.02 12.12
C ASP A 142 -65.45 -35.23 13.29
N SER A 143 -65.87 -34.76 14.46
CA SER A 143 -65.09 -34.83 15.71
C SER A 143 -64.82 -36.25 16.20
N GLU A 144 -65.70 -37.22 15.87
CA GLU A 144 -65.56 -38.61 16.30
C GLU A 144 -64.73 -39.44 15.32
N SER A 145 -65.10 -39.44 14.03
CA SER A 145 -64.42 -40.24 13.01
C SER A 145 -63.13 -39.60 12.47
N LYS A 146 -62.91 -38.30 12.72
CA LYS A 146 -61.84 -37.48 12.13
C LYS A 146 -61.84 -37.46 10.59
N GLN A 147 -62.97 -37.82 9.98
CA GLN A 147 -63.17 -37.77 8.54
C GLN A 147 -63.73 -36.41 8.13
N ILE A 148 -63.48 -36.02 6.87
CA ILE A 148 -64.03 -34.79 6.30
C ILE A 148 -65.49 -35.04 5.96
N ASP A 149 -66.38 -34.18 6.44
CA ASP A 149 -67.76 -34.12 5.94
C ASP A 149 -67.77 -33.27 4.67
N TRP A 150 -67.87 -33.95 3.53
CA TRP A 150 -67.90 -33.33 2.22
C TRP A 150 -69.21 -32.60 1.90
N SER A 151 -70.27 -32.80 2.72
CA SER A 151 -71.54 -32.11 2.52
C SER A 151 -71.52 -30.66 3.01
N GLY A 152 -70.74 -30.36 4.05
CA GLY A 152 -70.54 -29.00 4.59
C GLY A 152 -69.22 -28.34 4.22
N THR A 153 -68.33 -29.02 3.49
CA THR A 153 -67.03 -28.48 3.06
C THR A 153 -67.14 -27.77 1.71
N ASP A 154 -66.81 -26.47 1.66
CA ASP A 154 -66.84 -25.66 0.43
C ASP A 154 -65.45 -25.19 -0.05
N ALA A 155 -64.43 -25.31 0.81
CA ALA A 155 -63.07 -24.84 0.53
C ALA A 155 -62.18 -25.86 -0.22
N LEU A 156 -62.67 -27.09 -0.45
CA LEU A 156 -61.99 -28.15 -1.18
C LEU A 156 -62.85 -28.68 -2.34
N PRO A 157 -62.26 -29.04 -3.51
CA PRO A 157 -63.00 -29.67 -4.59
C PRO A 157 -63.61 -31.03 -4.19
N THR A 158 -64.84 -31.30 -4.62
CA THR A 158 -65.60 -32.51 -4.26
C THR A 158 -64.91 -33.82 -4.68
N PHE A 159 -64.17 -33.82 -5.79
CA PHE A 159 -63.45 -35.03 -6.25
C PHE A 159 -62.35 -35.48 -5.27
N MET A 160 -61.89 -34.59 -4.38
CA MET A 160 -60.89 -34.95 -3.37
C MET A 160 -61.43 -35.92 -2.32
N ALA A 161 -62.74 -36.13 -2.23
CA ALA A 161 -63.37 -37.10 -1.34
C ALA A 161 -62.83 -38.53 -1.53
N GLU A 162 -62.44 -38.88 -2.75
CA GLU A 162 -61.87 -40.20 -3.08
C GLU A 162 -60.41 -40.34 -2.63
N HIS A 163 -59.71 -39.22 -2.40
CA HIS A 163 -58.27 -39.19 -2.16
C HIS A 163 -57.90 -38.77 -0.73
N LEU A 164 -58.79 -38.05 -0.05
CA LEU A 164 -58.62 -37.56 1.31
C LEU A 164 -59.69 -38.17 2.23
N ALA A 165 -59.40 -39.37 2.75
CA ALA A 165 -60.25 -40.03 3.75
C ALA A 165 -60.13 -39.40 5.15
N THR A 166 -58.99 -38.76 5.44
CA THR A 166 -58.71 -38.11 6.73
C THR A 166 -58.07 -36.77 6.44
N VAL A 167 -58.32 -35.78 7.30
CA VAL A 167 -57.81 -34.43 7.04
C VAL A 167 -56.27 -34.45 7.03
N PRO A 168 -55.61 -34.06 5.93
CA PRO A 168 -54.19 -33.77 5.97
C PRO A 168 -53.94 -32.59 6.92
N LEU A 169 -52.68 -32.31 7.27
CA LEU A 169 -52.35 -31.14 8.10
C LEU A 169 -53.00 -29.89 7.48
N TYR A 170 -54.08 -29.40 8.10
CA TYR A 170 -54.77 -28.20 7.66
C TYR A 170 -54.56 -27.08 8.68
N LEU A 171 -54.26 -25.90 8.16
CA LEU A 171 -53.99 -24.72 8.95
C LEU A 171 -55.13 -23.73 8.73
N ASP A 172 -55.93 -23.48 9.76
CA ASP A 172 -56.94 -22.42 9.72
C ASP A 172 -56.27 -21.06 9.90
N LEU A 173 -56.14 -20.33 8.80
CA LEU A 173 -55.57 -18.98 8.77
C LEU A 173 -56.59 -17.93 8.33
N ARG A 174 -57.90 -18.23 8.38
CA ARG A 174 -58.98 -17.32 7.94
C ARG A 174 -58.91 -15.96 8.63
N LYS A 175 -58.62 -15.96 9.93
CA LYS A 175 -58.45 -14.71 10.72
C LYS A 175 -57.28 -13.86 10.21
N LEU A 176 -56.18 -14.51 9.84
CA LEU A 176 -54.96 -13.84 9.36
C LEU A 176 -55.07 -13.43 7.89
N ALA A 177 -55.84 -14.16 7.09
CA ALA A 177 -56.08 -13.84 5.69
C ALA A 177 -56.74 -12.46 5.50
N ARG A 178 -57.57 -12.04 6.48
CA ARG A 178 -58.26 -10.74 6.48
C ARG A 178 -57.38 -9.56 6.89
N LEU A 179 -56.18 -9.80 7.41
CA LEU A 179 -55.27 -8.76 7.86
C LEU A 179 -54.34 -8.32 6.72
N GLU A 180 -54.15 -7.01 6.57
CA GLU A 180 -53.31 -6.44 5.51
C GLU A 180 -51.80 -6.63 5.80
N ASP A 181 -51.39 -6.52 7.07
CA ASP A 181 -49.99 -6.60 7.50
C ASP A 181 -49.71 -7.82 8.39
N ILE A 182 -49.65 -9.00 7.76
CA ILE A 182 -49.22 -10.25 8.42
C ILE A 182 -47.75 -10.55 8.14
N GLY A 183 -47.03 -10.99 9.18
CA GLY A 183 -45.63 -11.35 9.09
C GLY A 183 -45.17 -12.19 10.27
N LEU A 184 -43.88 -12.54 10.31
CA LEU A 184 -43.28 -13.41 11.34
C LEU A 184 -43.32 -12.82 12.77
N ASN A 185 -43.77 -11.58 12.93
CA ASN A 185 -43.98 -10.95 14.23
C ASN A 185 -45.31 -11.36 14.87
N ASP A 186 -46.29 -11.79 14.07
CA ASP A 186 -47.56 -12.32 14.58
C ASP A 186 -47.36 -13.76 15.11
N PRO A 187 -47.69 -14.04 16.38
CA PRO A 187 -47.48 -15.36 16.98
C PRO A 187 -48.23 -16.49 16.27
N ASP A 188 -49.45 -16.25 15.79
CA ASP A 188 -50.28 -17.27 15.15
C ASP A 188 -49.78 -17.56 13.74
N PHE A 189 -49.42 -16.51 12.99
CA PHE A 189 -48.77 -16.67 11.69
C PHE A 189 -47.43 -17.41 11.82
N LYS A 190 -46.59 -16.99 12.78
CA LYS A 190 -45.30 -17.62 13.05
C LYS A 190 -45.45 -19.09 13.42
N ARG A 191 -46.45 -19.45 14.22
CA ARG A 191 -46.75 -20.85 14.59
C ARG A 191 -47.15 -21.68 13.38
N ALA A 192 -47.97 -21.13 12.48
CA ALA A 192 -48.33 -21.80 11.23
C ALA A 192 -47.11 -22.02 10.31
N ILE A 193 -46.28 -21.00 10.12
CA ILE A 193 -45.02 -21.12 9.35
C ILE A 193 -44.09 -22.16 9.98
N ASN A 194 -43.97 -22.18 11.31
CA ASN A 194 -43.18 -23.17 12.02
C ASN A 194 -43.68 -24.60 11.74
N GLY A 195 -44.98 -24.84 11.79
CA GLY A 195 -45.58 -26.14 11.48
C GLY A 195 -45.29 -26.58 10.03
N ILE A 196 -45.43 -25.68 9.07
CA ILE A 196 -45.12 -25.96 7.65
C ILE A 196 -43.64 -26.31 7.47
N VAL A 197 -42.73 -25.49 8.02
CA VAL A 197 -41.28 -25.71 7.85
C VAL A 197 -40.81 -26.96 8.61
N ALA A 198 -41.40 -27.26 9.77
CA ALA A 198 -41.15 -28.50 10.50
C ALA A 198 -41.54 -29.71 9.63
N ARG A 199 -42.70 -29.65 8.98
CA ARG A 199 -43.14 -30.69 8.01
C ARG A 199 -42.16 -30.83 6.85
N PHE A 200 -41.67 -29.73 6.27
CA PHE A 200 -40.68 -29.76 5.19
C PHE A 200 -39.32 -30.35 5.62
N ARG A 201 -38.99 -30.29 6.92
CA ARG A 201 -37.73 -30.82 7.47
C ARG A 201 -37.89 -32.21 8.07
N GLY A 202 -39.13 -32.70 8.23
CA GLY A 202 -39.40 -33.97 8.91
C GLY A 202 -39.08 -33.96 10.41
N ILE A 203 -39.16 -32.80 11.06
CA ILE A 203 -38.88 -32.63 12.50
C ILE A 203 -40.15 -32.18 13.25
N ASP A 204 -40.15 -32.34 14.57
CA ASP A 204 -41.27 -31.92 15.42
C ASP A 204 -41.41 -30.38 15.43
N PRO A 205 -42.64 -29.83 15.40
CA PRO A 205 -42.84 -28.38 15.48
C PRO A 205 -42.21 -27.73 16.72
N ASN A 206 -42.17 -28.40 17.89
CA ASN A 206 -41.55 -27.83 19.09
C ASN A 206 -40.02 -27.80 18.97
N GLU A 207 -39.42 -28.82 18.35
CA GLU A 207 -38.00 -28.84 18.05
C GLU A 207 -37.63 -27.71 17.05
N MET A 208 -38.47 -27.50 16.04
CA MET A 208 -38.30 -26.43 15.05
C MET A 208 -38.33 -25.03 15.67
N LEU A 209 -39.16 -24.78 16.69
CA LEU A 209 -39.13 -23.52 17.44
C LEU A 209 -37.77 -23.31 18.14
N GLY A 210 -37.20 -24.40 18.67
CA GLY A 210 -35.85 -24.40 19.23
C GLY A 210 -34.78 -24.07 18.18
N GLU A 211 -34.88 -24.67 16.99
CA GLU A 211 -33.98 -24.38 15.86
C GLU A 211 -34.06 -22.92 15.42
N GLU A 212 -35.26 -22.35 15.30
CA GLU A 212 -35.46 -20.95 14.93
C GLU A 212 -34.73 -20.02 15.90
N ASN A 213 -34.95 -20.20 17.20
CA ASN A 213 -34.28 -19.41 18.23
C ASN A 213 -32.75 -19.58 18.21
N ARG A 214 -32.26 -20.78 17.89
CA ARG A 214 -30.82 -21.04 17.76
C ARG A 214 -30.23 -20.35 16.53
N GLN A 215 -30.91 -20.43 15.38
CA GLN A 215 -30.48 -19.76 14.15
C GLN A 215 -30.52 -18.24 14.29
N TYR A 216 -31.57 -17.71 14.93
CA TYR A 216 -31.68 -16.28 15.22
C TYR A 216 -30.50 -15.77 16.05
N ARG A 217 -30.17 -16.45 17.16
CA ARG A 217 -29.03 -16.09 18.01
C ARG A 217 -27.69 -16.23 17.28
N ARG A 218 -27.52 -17.26 16.46
CA ARG A 218 -26.30 -17.46 15.66
C ARG A 218 -26.12 -16.33 14.64
N ASN A 219 -27.18 -15.97 13.92
CA ASN A 219 -27.17 -14.89 12.95
C ASN A 219 -26.85 -13.54 13.61
N LEU A 220 -27.43 -13.27 14.79
CA LEU A 220 -27.11 -12.07 15.57
C LEU A 220 -25.63 -12.01 16.00
N ARG A 221 -25.07 -13.11 16.49
CA ARG A 221 -23.64 -13.16 16.87
C ARG A 221 -22.72 -12.94 15.68
N LEU A 222 -23.03 -13.55 14.53
CA LEU A 222 -22.24 -13.36 13.30
C LEU A 222 -22.32 -11.91 12.81
N ARG A 223 -23.52 -11.33 12.77
CA ARG A 223 -23.72 -9.92 12.39
C ARG A 223 -22.97 -8.98 13.32
N ASN A 224 -23.16 -9.12 14.63
CA ASN A 224 -22.53 -8.26 15.61
C ASN A 224 -21.01 -8.45 15.64
N GLY A 225 -20.52 -9.68 15.43
CA GLY A 225 -19.09 -9.96 15.28
C GLY A 225 -18.48 -9.29 14.05
N ALA A 226 -19.17 -9.32 12.90
CA ALA A 226 -18.72 -8.62 11.69
C ALA A 226 -18.70 -7.09 11.88
N ILE A 227 -19.71 -6.52 12.54
CA ILE A 227 -19.73 -5.09 12.89
C ILE A 227 -18.56 -4.75 13.81
N ALA A 228 -18.31 -5.55 14.85
CA ALA A 228 -17.19 -5.32 15.77
C ALA A 228 -15.83 -5.40 15.06
N ALA A 229 -15.65 -6.36 14.15
CA ALA A 229 -14.43 -6.48 13.35
C ALA A 229 -14.22 -5.26 12.43
N LEU A 230 -15.28 -4.76 11.80
CA LEU A 230 -15.21 -3.54 10.98
C LEU A 230 -14.82 -2.32 11.81
N VAL A 231 -15.45 -2.13 12.98
CA VAL A 231 -15.12 -1.02 13.89
C VAL A 231 -13.65 -1.11 14.34
N MET A 232 -13.19 -2.30 14.71
CA MET A 232 -11.78 -2.51 15.08
C MET A 232 -10.83 -2.18 13.92
N LEU A 233 -11.16 -2.62 12.70
CA LEU A 233 -10.35 -2.34 11.52
C LEU A 233 -10.32 -0.84 11.20
N THR A 234 -11.44 -0.13 11.34
CA THR A 234 -11.49 1.32 11.20
C THR A 234 -10.64 2.03 12.25
N MET A 235 -10.70 1.58 13.51
CA MET A 235 -9.86 2.13 14.58
C MET A 235 -8.37 1.89 14.32
N LEU A 236 -7.99 0.68 13.91
CA LEU A 236 -6.62 0.34 13.55
C LEU A 236 -6.11 1.19 12.38
N SER A 237 -6.92 1.34 11.32
CA SER A 237 -6.60 2.19 10.18
C SER A 237 -6.36 3.65 10.61
N GLY A 238 -7.22 4.19 11.49
CA GLY A 238 -7.02 5.52 12.07
C GLY A 238 -5.73 5.64 12.88
N GLY A 239 -5.40 4.62 13.68
CA GLY A 239 -4.15 4.56 14.43
C GLY A 239 -2.90 4.53 13.53
N PHE A 240 -2.92 3.69 12.48
CA PHE A 240 -1.85 3.65 11.49
C PHE A 240 -1.70 4.97 10.73
N TRP A 241 -2.80 5.62 10.36
CA TRP A 241 -2.78 6.94 9.74
C TRP A 241 -2.10 7.97 10.65
N PHE A 242 -2.42 7.98 11.94
CA PHE A 242 -1.82 8.91 12.91
C PHE A 242 -0.30 8.71 13.07
N LEU A 243 0.15 7.45 13.19
CA LEU A 243 1.58 7.12 13.30
C LEU A 243 2.34 7.43 12.00
N ALA A 244 1.72 7.23 10.84
CA ALA A 244 2.33 7.57 9.56
C ALA A 244 2.43 9.10 9.38
N ASP A 245 1.41 9.85 9.83
CA ASP A 245 1.44 11.32 9.79
C ASP A 245 2.54 11.89 10.70
N SER A 246 2.74 11.33 11.90
CA SER A 246 3.83 11.77 12.79
C SER A 246 5.20 11.49 12.18
N ALA A 247 5.42 10.28 11.63
CA ALA A 247 6.68 9.94 10.96
C ALA A 247 6.93 10.80 9.72
N ARG A 248 5.87 11.16 8.99
CA ARG A 248 5.95 12.05 7.83
C ARG A 248 6.39 13.46 8.25
N ARG A 249 5.83 14.02 9.31
CA ARG A 249 6.21 15.34 9.82
C ARG A 249 7.68 15.40 10.25
N GLU A 250 8.18 14.36 10.90
CA GLU A 250 9.60 14.26 11.27
C GLU A 250 10.51 14.22 10.04
N ALA A 251 10.14 13.42 9.04
CA ALA A 251 10.89 13.33 7.78
C ALA A 251 10.88 14.66 7.00
N GLU A 252 9.76 15.39 7.00
CA GLU A 252 9.66 16.71 6.39
C GLU A 252 10.55 17.74 7.11
N GLY A 253 10.60 17.71 8.45
CA GLY A 253 11.50 18.56 9.24
C GLY A 253 12.99 18.29 8.94
N GLN A 254 13.41 17.02 8.86
CA GLN A 254 14.79 16.67 8.52
C GLN A 254 15.16 17.09 7.09
N ARG A 255 14.22 16.99 6.15
CA ARG A 255 14.43 17.45 4.76
C ARG A 255 14.69 18.95 4.69
N GLN A 256 13.93 19.77 5.42
CA GLN A 256 14.13 21.21 5.44
C GLN A 256 15.52 21.57 5.98
N VAL A 257 15.94 20.97 7.10
CA VAL A 257 17.28 21.20 7.66
C VAL A 257 18.39 20.78 6.69
N ALA A 258 18.23 19.65 6.01
CA ALA A 258 19.21 19.20 5.03
C ALA A 258 19.29 20.13 3.81
N GLU A 259 18.16 20.67 3.35
CA GLU A 259 18.12 21.66 2.28
C GLU A 259 18.79 22.98 2.68
N GLU A 260 18.53 23.48 3.88
CA GLU A 260 19.19 24.67 4.42
C GLU A 260 20.70 24.47 4.54
N GLN A 261 21.14 23.34 5.09
CA GLN A 261 22.57 23.01 5.18
C GLN A 261 23.22 22.91 3.81
N LYS A 262 22.53 22.33 2.82
CA LYS A 262 23.01 22.27 1.45
C LYS A 262 23.16 23.67 0.84
N GLN A 263 22.18 24.55 1.05
CA GLN A 263 22.27 25.94 0.57
C GLN A 263 23.42 26.70 1.22
N VAL A 264 23.64 26.52 2.53
CA VAL A 264 24.78 27.12 3.24
C VAL A 264 26.11 26.56 2.74
N ALA A 265 26.19 25.26 2.48
CA ALA A 265 27.39 24.64 1.93
C ALA A 265 27.67 25.13 0.50
N ASP A 266 26.63 25.25 -0.33
CA ASP A 266 26.75 25.76 -1.71
C ASP A 266 27.16 27.24 -1.73
N SER A 267 26.63 28.07 -0.83
CA SER A 267 27.02 29.48 -0.71
C SER A 267 28.47 29.64 -0.23
N ALA A 268 28.88 28.91 0.81
CA ALA A 268 30.25 28.90 1.30
C ALA A 268 31.24 28.41 0.24
N LYS A 269 30.87 27.38 -0.54
CA LYS A 269 31.68 26.88 -1.65
C LYS A 269 31.85 27.95 -2.74
N ASN A 270 30.78 28.65 -3.10
CA ASN A 270 30.84 29.71 -4.10
C ASN A 270 31.70 30.88 -3.62
N GLU A 271 31.58 31.29 -2.36
CA GLU A 271 32.42 32.34 -1.77
C GLU A 271 33.90 31.94 -1.75
N ALA A 272 34.21 30.70 -1.37
CA ALA A 272 35.59 30.18 -1.44
C ALA A 272 36.13 30.19 -2.88
N LEU A 273 35.30 29.81 -3.86
CA LEU A 273 35.67 29.84 -5.27
C LEU A 273 35.93 31.28 -5.74
N GLU A 274 35.14 32.25 -5.31
CA GLU A 274 35.37 33.66 -5.61
C GLU A 274 36.69 34.16 -5.00
N LYS A 275 36.94 33.89 -3.72
CA LYS A 275 38.21 34.22 -3.06
C LYS A 275 39.43 33.61 -3.77
N THR A 276 39.34 32.36 -4.22
CA THR A 276 40.43 31.72 -4.98
C THR A 276 40.65 32.41 -6.33
N ARG A 277 39.58 32.77 -7.05
CA ARG A 277 39.68 33.52 -8.32
C ARG A 277 40.28 34.90 -8.12
N GLU A 278 39.94 35.59 -7.03
CA GLU A 278 40.53 36.89 -6.68
C GLU A 278 42.03 36.76 -6.38
N ALA A 279 42.41 35.74 -5.61
CA ALA A 279 43.81 35.46 -5.32
C ALA A 279 44.61 35.14 -6.59
N GLU A 280 44.07 34.32 -7.50
CA GLU A 280 44.70 34.00 -8.78
C GLU A 280 44.87 35.24 -9.67
N ARG A 281 43.86 36.11 -9.71
CA ARG A 281 43.94 37.40 -10.43
C ARG A 281 45.00 38.32 -9.85
N SER A 282 45.08 38.42 -8.53
CA SER A 282 46.09 39.22 -7.83
C SER A 282 47.49 38.69 -8.16
N LEU A 283 47.68 37.37 -8.11
CA LEU A 283 48.95 36.72 -8.49
C LEU A 283 49.33 36.99 -9.95
N ALA A 284 48.37 36.87 -10.88
CA ALA A 284 48.58 37.17 -12.30
C ALA A 284 49.03 38.62 -12.52
N ASN A 285 48.40 39.57 -11.81
CA ASN A 285 48.75 40.99 -11.87
C ASN A 285 50.13 41.27 -11.28
N ASN A 286 50.52 40.59 -10.19
CA ASN A 286 51.86 40.71 -9.61
C ASN A 286 52.95 40.20 -10.58
N TYR A 287 52.70 39.06 -11.23
CA TYR A 287 53.59 38.58 -12.29
C TYR A 287 53.66 39.54 -13.47
N TRP A 288 52.52 40.10 -13.89
CA TRP A 288 52.49 41.10 -14.96
C TRP A 288 53.37 42.32 -14.62
N ALA A 289 53.22 42.88 -13.41
CA ALA A 289 54.01 44.02 -12.96
C ALA A 289 55.52 43.69 -12.88
N SER A 290 55.85 42.48 -12.42
CA SER A 290 57.24 41.99 -12.39
C SER A 290 57.84 41.83 -13.79
N GLY A 291 57.04 41.40 -14.77
CA GLY A 291 57.44 41.35 -16.18
C GLY A 291 57.77 42.73 -16.75
N ILE A 292 56.95 43.74 -16.43
CA ILE A 292 57.21 45.13 -16.83
C ILE A 292 58.51 45.66 -16.20
N SER A 293 58.71 45.44 -14.89
CA SER A 293 59.94 45.89 -14.22
C SER A 293 61.20 45.21 -14.76
N ALA A 294 61.12 43.94 -15.16
CA ALA A 294 62.23 43.22 -15.80
C ALA A 294 62.55 43.76 -17.21
N GLU A 295 61.52 44.19 -17.97
CA GLU A 295 61.67 44.85 -19.27
C GLU A 295 62.38 46.20 -19.12
N GLU A 296 62.02 47.01 -18.12
CA GLU A 296 62.69 48.27 -17.80
C GLU A 296 64.18 48.09 -17.43
N LYS A 297 64.52 46.96 -16.81
CA LYS A 297 65.90 46.57 -16.47
C LYS A 297 66.65 45.91 -17.64
N ASN A 298 66.06 45.86 -18.84
CA ASN A 298 66.61 45.25 -20.05
C ASN A 298 66.96 43.75 -19.88
N ASN A 299 66.17 43.02 -19.09
CA ASN A 299 66.29 41.56 -18.92
C ASN A 299 65.15 40.83 -19.65
N PRO A 300 65.30 40.53 -20.96
CA PRO A 300 64.21 40.02 -21.78
C PRO A 300 63.75 38.62 -21.38
N VAL A 301 64.63 37.79 -20.79
CA VAL A 301 64.26 36.42 -20.40
C VAL A 301 63.45 36.41 -19.11
N ALA A 302 63.83 37.21 -18.11
CA ALA A 302 63.02 37.39 -16.90
C ALA A 302 61.66 38.02 -17.23
N ALA A 303 61.62 39.01 -18.13
CA ALA A 303 60.37 39.60 -18.60
C ALA A 303 59.46 38.56 -19.29
N ALA A 304 60.01 37.75 -20.20
CA ALA A 304 59.27 36.69 -20.88
C ALA A 304 58.72 35.64 -19.89
N HIS A 305 59.50 35.24 -18.88
CA HIS A 305 59.05 34.31 -17.84
C HIS A 305 57.87 34.86 -17.04
N PHE A 306 57.98 36.09 -16.53
CA PHE A 306 56.91 36.68 -15.74
C PHE A 306 55.63 36.94 -16.56
N PHE A 307 55.75 37.34 -17.84
CA PHE A 307 54.57 37.45 -18.72
C PHE A 307 53.95 36.08 -19.03
N ALA A 308 54.76 35.03 -19.22
CA ALA A 308 54.26 33.67 -19.40
C ALA A 308 53.45 33.21 -18.17
N ARG A 309 53.98 33.45 -16.96
CA ARG A 309 53.30 33.17 -15.69
C ARG A 309 51.99 33.94 -15.52
N ALA A 310 51.97 35.22 -15.84
CA ALA A 310 50.76 36.03 -15.82
C ALA A 310 49.70 35.47 -16.79
N THR A 311 50.10 35.12 -18.03
CA THR A 311 49.18 34.59 -19.04
C THR A 311 48.55 33.25 -18.69
N GLN A 312 49.28 32.38 -18.00
CA GLN A 312 48.74 31.09 -17.54
C GLN A 312 47.69 31.26 -16.43
N LYS A 313 47.78 32.35 -15.66
CA LYS A 313 46.90 32.62 -14.51
C LYS A 313 45.69 33.51 -14.87
N TYR A 314 45.72 34.22 -16.00
CA TYR A 314 44.55 34.95 -16.47
C TYR A 314 43.45 34.01 -16.93
N SER A 315 42.24 34.21 -16.41
CA SER A 315 41.03 33.49 -16.86
C SER A 315 40.29 34.20 -18.01
N ASP A 316 40.54 35.50 -18.21
CA ASP A 316 39.90 36.30 -19.26
C ASP A 316 40.59 36.07 -20.62
N LYS A 317 39.80 35.74 -21.64
CA LYS A 317 40.26 35.55 -23.02
C LYS A 317 40.98 36.79 -23.55
N THR A 318 40.57 37.98 -23.15
CA THR A 318 41.20 39.24 -23.58
C THR A 318 42.58 39.38 -22.94
N ALA A 319 42.68 39.18 -21.61
CA ALA A 319 43.96 39.22 -20.89
C ALA A 319 44.96 38.15 -21.37
N ILE A 320 44.51 36.93 -21.65
CA ILE A 320 45.33 35.87 -22.24
C ILE A 320 45.87 36.29 -23.61
N LYS A 321 45.01 36.87 -24.47
CA LYS A 321 45.42 37.34 -25.80
C LYS A 321 46.44 38.48 -25.72
N THR A 322 46.24 39.43 -24.80
CA THR A 322 47.16 40.54 -24.56
C THR A 322 48.52 40.05 -24.10
N GLY A 323 48.57 39.13 -23.13
CA GLY A 323 49.87 38.63 -22.68
C GLY A 323 50.57 37.72 -23.71
N ARG A 324 49.82 36.95 -24.52
CA ARG A 324 50.41 36.25 -25.68
C ARG A 324 51.00 37.20 -26.72
N LEU A 325 50.34 38.35 -26.96
CA LEU A 325 50.87 39.37 -27.84
C LEU A 325 52.14 39.99 -27.25
N LYS A 326 52.14 40.29 -25.94
CA LYS A 326 53.29 40.84 -25.22
C LYS A 326 54.49 39.88 -25.26
N LEU A 327 54.28 38.59 -25.07
CA LEU A 327 55.31 37.54 -25.22
C LEU A 327 55.94 37.50 -26.62
N ARG A 328 55.17 37.76 -27.68
CA ARG A 328 55.71 37.83 -29.06
C ARG A 328 56.55 39.09 -29.31
N THR A 329 56.32 40.15 -28.54
CA THR A 329 57.03 41.43 -28.70
C THR A 329 58.32 41.51 -27.90
N VAL A 330 58.52 40.64 -26.89
CA VAL A 330 59.78 40.58 -26.15
C VAL A 330 60.85 40.03 -27.09
N GLN A 331 61.77 40.89 -27.55
CA GLN A 331 62.89 40.53 -28.41
C GLN A 331 63.93 39.73 -27.62
N THR A 332 63.76 38.40 -27.56
CA THR A 332 64.82 37.52 -27.08
C THR A 332 65.85 37.36 -28.20
N HIS A 333 67.10 37.80 -27.96
CA HIS A 333 68.22 37.63 -28.90
C HIS A 333 68.67 36.16 -29.04
N SER A 334 68.03 35.24 -28.32
CA SER A 334 68.32 33.82 -28.31
C SER A 334 67.07 32.99 -28.65
N ALA A 335 67.32 31.86 -29.31
CA ALA A 335 66.32 30.93 -29.83
C ALA A 335 65.68 30.06 -28.72
N ILE A 336 65.32 30.66 -27.59
CA ILE A 336 64.48 29.99 -26.60
C ILE A 336 63.07 29.94 -27.21
N THR A 337 62.62 28.76 -27.61
CA THR A 337 61.26 28.58 -28.13
C THR A 337 60.26 28.94 -27.04
N LEU A 338 59.26 29.76 -27.38
CA LEU A 338 58.17 30.17 -26.47
C LEU A 338 57.53 28.98 -25.74
N ASP A 339 57.48 27.81 -26.40
CA ASP A 339 57.00 26.55 -25.82
C ASP A 339 57.83 26.10 -24.61
N ALA A 340 59.15 26.28 -24.63
CA ALA A 340 60.01 25.94 -23.50
C ALA A 340 59.74 26.86 -22.29
N LEU A 341 59.44 28.14 -22.50
CA LEU A 341 59.07 29.08 -21.42
C LEU A 341 57.68 28.81 -20.84
N LEU A 342 56.77 28.28 -21.66
CA LEU A 342 55.41 27.91 -21.24
C LEU A 342 55.37 26.54 -20.53
N ASP A 343 56.30 25.63 -20.83
CA ASP A 343 56.41 24.31 -20.19
C ASP A 343 57.26 24.30 -18.90
N ILE A 344 57.91 25.41 -18.52
CA ILE A 344 58.61 25.53 -17.23
C ILE A 344 57.55 25.59 -16.10
N GLY A 345 57.16 24.40 -15.63
CA GLY A 345 56.13 24.09 -14.62
C GLY A 345 55.99 25.11 -13.48
N ASP A 346 56.57 24.89 -12.30
CA ASP A 346 56.58 25.85 -11.17
C ASP A 346 57.98 26.45 -10.90
N ALA A 347 58.93 26.21 -11.81
CA ALA A 347 60.31 26.67 -11.64
C ALA A 347 60.50 28.16 -11.97
N GLN A 348 61.33 28.82 -11.17
CA GLN A 348 61.77 30.21 -11.32
C GLN A 348 63.05 30.24 -12.17
N ILE A 349 63.21 31.21 -13.08
CA ILE A 349 64.48 31.35 -13.81
C ILE A 349 65.47 32.10 -12.93
N ILE A 350 66.65 31.51 -12.69
CA ILE A 350 67.72 32.08 -11.87
C ILE A 350 68.68 32.86 -12.77
N GLU A 351 69.14 32.22 -13.85
CA GLU A 351 70.20 32.75 -14.70
C GLU A 351 70.05 32.19 -16.12
N VAL A 352 70.58 32.90 -17.11
CA VAL A 352 70.55 32.49 -18.51
C VAL A 352 71.98 32.60 -19.03
N SER A 353 72.45 31.59 -19.76
CA SER A 353 73.79 31.61 -20.32
C SER A 353 74.00 32.83 -21.23
N ALA A 354 75.23 33.32 -21.33
CA ALA A 354 75.55 34.53 -22.08
C ALA A 354 75.19 34.45 -23.59
N ASP A 355 75.14 33.24 -24.17
CA ASP A 355 74.68 32.96 -25.53
C ASP A 355 73.15 32.73 -25.63
N GLY A 356 72.46 32.76 -24.50
CA GLY A 356 71.01 32.61 -24.36
C GLY A 356 70.46 31.23 -24.70
N SER A 357 71.32 30.21 -24.85
CA SER A 357 70.92 28.84 -25.24
C SER A 357 70.55 27.95 -24.05
N ARG A 358 70.90 28.35 -22.82
CA ARG A 358 70.65 27.57 -21.59
C ARG A 358 69.99 28.44 -20.55
N ILE A 359 69.03 27.86 -19.82
CA ILE A 359 68.36 28.50 -18.69
C ILE A 359 68.70 27.70 -17.44
N LEU A 360 69.21 28.39 -16.41
CA LEU A 360 69.27 27.87 -15.06
C LEU A 360 67.90 28.10 -14.41
N THR A 361 67.22 27.02 -14.05
CA THR A 361 65.91 27.10 -13.39
C THR A 361 66.03 26.62 -11.95
N TRP A 362 65.36 27.33 -11.04
CA TRP A 362 65.11 26.93 -9.66
C TRP A 362 63.75 26.24 -9.61
N SER A 363 63.72 24.91 -9.50
CA SER A 363 62.46 24.22 -9.24
C SER A 363 61.96 24.48 -7.82
N LYS A 364 60.64 24.57 -7.65
CA LYS A 364 60.02 24.71 -6.34
C LYS A 364 60.43 23.49 -5.48
N GLN A 365 61.24 23.75 -4.46
CA GLN A 365 61.72 22.72 -3.55
C GLN A 365 60.58 22.22 -2.66
N THR A 366 60.46 20.90 -2.53
CA THR A 366 59.46 20.28 -1.66
C THR A 366 60.09 20.07 -0.30
N TRP A 367 59.72 20.94 0.63
CA TRP A 367 60.21 20.88 2.00
C TRP A 367 59.33 19.94 2.82
N THR A 368 59.97 19.03 3.57
CA THR A 368 59.30 18.07 4.44
C THR A 368 59.76 18.25 5.87
N PRO A 369 58.87 18.16 6.87
CA PRO A 369 59.25 18.31 8.26
C PRO A 369 60.17 17.15 8.68
N ILE A 370 61.25 17.48 9.38
CA ILE A 370 62.18 16.47 9.88
C ILE A 370 61.51 15.77 11.08
N PRO A 371 61.39 14.42 11.07
CA PRO A 371 60.83 13.68 12.19
C PRO A 371 61.58 14.01 13.49
N ASN A 372 60.83 14.33 14.55
CA ASN A 372 61.33 14.70 15.88
C ASN A 372 62.09 16.05 15.99
N GLN A 373 62.02 16.93 14.97
CA GLN A 373 62.52 18.30 15.06
C GLN A 373 61.45 19.33 14.64
N PRO A 374 60.58 19.80 15.56
CA PRO A 374 59.56 20.80 15.23
C PRO A 374 60.19 22.12 14.78
N GLY A 375 59.66 22.70 13.70
CA GLY A 375 60.18 23.93 13.07
C GLY A 375 61.36 23.72 12.10
N TRP A 376 61.82 22.48 11.92
CA TRP A 376 62.88 22.13 10.96
C TRP A 376 62.28 21.43 9.75
N GLU A 377 62.71 21.86 8.56
CA GLU A 377 62.32 21.24 7.30
C GLU A 377 63.55 20.86 6.48
N GLN A 378 63.46 19.75 5.75
CA GLN A 378 64.47 19.31 4.80
C GLN A 378 63.91 19.23 3.38
N CYS A 379 64.76 19.50 2.40
CA CYS A 379 64.51 19.25 0.99
C CYS A 379 65.68 18.43 0.43
N GLU A 380 65.34 17.30 -0.18
CA GLU A 380 66.30 16.48 -0.93
C GLU A 380 66.15 16.82 -2.42
N PHE A 381 67.28 17.03 -3.11
CA PHE A 381 67.28 17.29 -4.55
C PHE A 381 68.56 16.79 -5.21
N GLU A 382 68.46 16.33 -6.45
CA GLU A 382 69.62 15.99 -7.26
C GLU A 382 70.08 17.21 -8.08
N HIS A 383 71.39 17.40 -8.15
CA HIS A 383 72.00 18.44 -8.99
C HIS A 383 73.24 17.90 -9.72
N GLU A 384 73.37 18.25 -11.00
CA GLU A 384 74.50 17.90 -11.85
C GLU A 384 75.16 19.18 -12.38
N CYS A 385 76.39 19.44 -11.93
CA CYS A 385 77.18 20.54 -12.47
C CYS A 385 77.97 20.08 -13.72
N SER A 386 78.19 21.00 -14.66
CA SER A 386 79.01 20.73 -15.84
C SER A 386 80.44 20.31 -15.43
N GLY A 387 80.85 19.10 -15.83
CA GLY A 387 82.13 18.49 -15.46
C GLY A 387 82.01 17.33 -14.46
N TRP A 388 80.82 17.10 -13.91
CA TRP A 388 80.55 15.90 -13.11
C TRP A 388 80.17 14.74 -14.03
N GLY A 389 80.68 13.54 -13.75
CA GLY A 389 80.39 12.36 -14.57
C GLY A 389 79.00 11.75 -14.31
N LYS A 390 78.29 12.22 -13.27
CA LYS A 390 76.99 11.75 -12.79
C LYS A 390 76.31 12.85 -11.94
N PRO A 391 74.97 12.94 -11.89
CA PRO A 391 74.26 13.75 -10.90
C PRO A 391 74.57 13.30 -9.47
N ARG A 392 74.52 14.24 -8.51
CA ARG A 392 74.67 13.96 -7.08
C ARG A 392 73.45 14.44 -6.31
N GLU A 393 73.16 13.77 -5.20
CA GLU A 393 72.04 14.08 -4.32
C GLU A 393 72.51 15.01 -3.19
N PHE A 394 71.68 16.01 -2.89
CA PHE A 394 71.91 17.01 -1.87
C PHE A 394 70.71 17.05 -0.92
N VAL A 395 71.00 17.21 0.37
CA VAL A 395 70.00 17.50 1.39
C VAL A 395 70.22 18.91 1.91
N ALA A 396 69.23 19.79 1.76
CA ALA A 396 69.19 21.11 2.37
C ALA A 396 68.25 21.10 3.58
N VAL A 397 68.62 21.80 4.65
CA VAL A 397 67.86 21.88 5.90
C VAL A 397 67.68 23.34 6.31
N ARG A 398 66.46 23.73 6.67
CA ARG A 398 66.10 25.08 7.14
C ARG A 398 65.31 25.06 8.45
N VAL A 399 65.34 26.17 9.17
CA VAL A 399 64.66 26.33 10.48
C VAL A 399 63.79 27.57 10.47
N GLU A 400 62.56 27.42 10.97
CA GLU A 400 61.63 28.51 11.17
C GLU A 400 62.09 29.41 12.33
N LYS A 401 62.21 30.72 12.09
CA LYS A 401 62.56 31.70 13.13
C LYS A 401 61.30 32.39 13.62
N GLU A 402 61.00 32.28 14.91
CA GLU A 402 59.97 33.10 15.55
C GLU A 402 60.42 34.57 15.55
N GLN A 403 59.79 35.42 14.73
CA GLN A 403 59.79 36.87 14.95
C GLN A 403 58.60 37.23 15.83
N LYS A 404 58.81 38.02 16.88
CA LYS A 404 57.72 38.66 17.64
C LYS A 404 56.97 39.64 16.72
N PRO A 405 55.70 39.40 16.39
CA PRO A 405 54.96 40.26 15.47
C PRO A 405 54.63 41.61 16.14
N SER A 406 54.59 42.69 15.35
CA SER A 406 53.94 43.94 15.76
C SER A 406 52.42 43.82 15.55
N GLU A 407 51.63 44.57 16.33
CA GLU A 407 50.15 44.44 16.46
C GLU A 407 49.35 44.46 15.14
N GLN A 408 49.95 44.84 14.00
CA GLN A 408 49.31 44.85 12.69
C GLN A 408 49.51 43.56 11.85
N GLN A 409 50.37 42.62 12.28
CA GLN A 409 50.68 41.40 11.52
C GLN A 409 49.97 40.13 12.01
N GLU A 410 49.24 40.16 13.13
CA GLU A 410 48.50 39.00 13.66
C GLU A 410 47.36 38.50 12.74
N LEU A 411 46.89 39.34 11.82
CA LEU A 411 45.84 39.00 10.85
C LEU A 411 46.34 38.17 9.65
N PHE A 412 47.65 38.02 9.46
CA PHE A 412 48.24 37.23 8.38
C PHE A 412 49.43 36.43 8.92
N GLN A 413 49.23 35.15 9.24
CA GLN A 413 50.33 34.25 9.58
C GLN A 413 51.28 34.14 8.39
N THR A 414 52.43 34.82 8.48
CA THR A 414 53.46 34.79 7.45
C THR A 414 54.70 34.17 8.08
N THR A 415 55.05 32.95 7.69
CA THR A 415 56.26 32.25 8.16
C THR A 415 57.51 32.93 7.58
N VAL A 416 58.42 33.37 8.44
CA VAL A 416 59.70 34.02 8.06
C VAL A 416 60.84 33.04 8.34
N TRP A 417 61.63 32.74 7.31
CA TRP A 417 62.78 31.83 7.40
C TRP A 417 64.08 32.63 7.54
N GLY A 418 65.06 32.13 8.29
CA GLY A 418 66.34 32.83 8.48
C GLY A 418 67.29 32.70 7.28
N ASP A 419 68.07 33.75 6.99
CA ASP A 419 69.02 33.78 5.86
C ASP A 419 70.26 32.85 6.03
N ASP A 420 70.51 32.32 7.23
CA ASP A 420 71.75 31.59 7.58
C ASP A 420 71.63 30.05 7.64
N SER A 421 70.52 29.45 7.21
CA SER A 421 70.28 28.00 7.35
C SER A 421 70.32 27.27 6.01
N TYR A 422 71.52 27.06 5.47
CA TYR A 422 71.75 26.11 4.38
C TYR A 422 72.94 25.23 4.74
N ILE A 423 72.67 24.02 5.25
CA ILE A 423 73.66 22.95 5.27
C ILE A 423 73.34 22.03 4.10
N CYS A 424 74.18 22.02 3.06
CA CYS A 424 74.12 21.05 1.97
C CYS A 424 75.14 19.94 2.26
N THR A 425 74.70 18.69 2.39
CA THR A 425 75.59 17.53 2.50
C THR A 425 75.36 16.56 1.35
N GLU A 426 76.45 15.95 0.86
CA GLU A 426 76.44 14.93 -0.19
C GLU A 426 76.09 13.56 0.43
N THR A 427 74.99 12.94 0.03
CA THR A 427 74.64 11.58 0.47
C THR A 427 75.51 10.56 -0.28
N SER A 428 76.65 10.20 0.33
CA SER A 428 77.45 9.06 -0.13
C SER A 428 76.64 7.76 0.02
N THR A 429 76.49 7.03 -1.08
CA THR A 429 75.72 5.79 -1.21
C THR A 429 76.35 4.67 -0.39
N SER A 430 75.94 4.49 0.87
CA SER A 430 76.09 3.24 1.65
C SER A 430 75.07 3.19 2.80
N PRO A 431 74.27 2.12 2.94
CA PRO A 431 73.11 2.11 3.83
C PRO A 431 73.48 1.65 5.23
N THR A 432 74.21 2.45 6.00
CA THR A 432 74.33 2.28 7.47
C THR A 432 75.09 3.47 8.05
N PHE A 433 74.37 4.51 8.50
CA PHE A 433 74.70 5.23 9.74
C PHE A 433 73.59 6.24 10.06
N ARG A 434 72.72 5.88 11.01
CA ARG A 434 71.99 6.88 11.82
C ARG A 434 72.98 7.29 12.91
N ASP A 435 73.61 8.45 12.75
CA ASP A 435 74.17 9.15 13.90
C ASP A 435 73.96 10.65 13.70
N THR A 436 72.90 11.13 14.35
CA THR A 436 72.58 12.54 14.49
C THR A 436 73.54 13.16 15.50
N SER A 437 74.71 13.59 15.03
CA SER A 437 75.56 14.53 15.76
C SER A 437 75.65 15.83 14.95
N ILE A 438 74.77 16.77 15.28
CA ILE A 438 74.85 18.17 14.83
C ILE A 438 76.14 18.76 15.42
N PRO A 439 77.12 19.22 14.61
CA PRO A 439 78.26 19.94 15.15
C PRO A 439 77.79 21.33 15.58
N THR A 440 77.83 21.58 16.89
CA THR A 440 77.68 22.93 17.45
C THR A 440 78.93 23.76 17.17
N SER A 441 78.71 24.90 16.52
CA SER A 441 79.64 26.02 16.27
C SER A 441 80.73 25.84 15.21
N PHE A 442 80.70 26.73 14.21
CA PHE A 442 81.87 27.48 13.71
C PHE A 442 81.37 28.88 13.30
N GLY A 443 82.16 29.92 13.60
CA GLY A 443 81.80 31.32 13.45
C GLY A 443 82.06 31.93 12.08
#